data_AF-A0A3G9JDC9-F1
#
_entry.id   AF-A0A3G9JDC9-F1
#
_cell.length_a   1.000
_cell.length_b   1.000
_cell.length_c   1.000
_cell.angle_alpha   90.00
_cell.angle_beta   90.00
_cell.angle_gamma   90.00
#
_symmetry.space_group_name_H-M   'P 1'
#
loop_
_entity.id
_entity.type
_entity.pdbx_description
1 polymer ?
#
loop_
_entity_poly.entity_id
_entity_poly.type
_entity_poly.pdbx_seq_one_letter_code
_entity_poly.pdbx_strand_id
1 'polypeptide(L)' 'MDKRKVIAAYRRGFINVRECAQILGVDVGQITGLINDPHLGADPQQNLQSKRSVIG' A
#
# COMPACT_ATOMS: atom_id res chain seq x y z
N MET A 1 5.56 9.72 3.62
CA MET A 1 5.60 8.32 3.12
C MET A 1 4.46 8.14 2.13
N ASP A 2 4.66 7.39 1.03
CA ASP A 2 3.57 7.15 0.06
C ASP A 2 2.46 6.28 0.67
N LYS A 3 1.20 6.73 0.54
CA LYS A 3 -0.01 5.96 0.90
C LYS A 3 0.05 4.51 0.47
N ARG A 4 0.44 4.26 -0.78
CA ARG A 4 0.51 2.90 -1.36
C ARG A 4 1.51 2.01 -0.63
N LYS A 5 2.67 2.54 -0.23
CA LYS A 5 3.68 1.79 0.51
C LYS A 5 3.24 1.46 1.93
N VAL A 6 2.53 2.39 2.56
CA VAL A 6 1.95 2.18 3.90
C VAL A 6 0.87 1.09 3.85
N ILE A 7 -0.05 1.14 2.88
CA ILE A 7 -1.08 0.11 2.68
C ILE A 7 -0.44 -1.25 2.37
N ALA A 8 0.57 -1.30 1.51
CA ALA A 8 1.29 -2.55 1.22
C ALA A 8 1.99 -3.12 2.47
N ALA A 9 2.61 -2.28 3.30
CA ALA A 9 3.24 -2.70 4.55
C ALA A 9 2.21 -3.25 5.56
N TYR A 10 1.04 -2.60 5.68
CA TYR A 10 -0.08 -3.11 6.47
C TYR A 10 -0.56 -4.48 5.99
N ARG A 11 -0.79 -4.63 4.68
CA ARG A 11 -1.23 -5.91 4.09
C ARG A 11 -0.22 -7.04 4.28
N ARG A 12 1.06 -6.71 4.33
CA ARG A 12 2.15 -7.66 4.63
C ARG A 12 2.35 -7.92 6.12
N GLY A 13 1.62 -7.22 7.00
CA GLY A 13 1.71 -7.38 8.45
C GLY A 13 2.92 -6.69 9.11
N PHE A 14 3.63 -5.81 8.40
CA PHE A 14 4.77 -5.08 8.96
C PHE A 14 4.35 -3.98 9.93
N ILE A 15 3.16 -3.40 9.73
CA ILE A 15 2.61 -2.32 10.53
C ILE A 15 1.13 -2.53 10.78
N ASN A 16 0.62 -1.88 11.83
CA ASN A 16 -0.77 -1.89 12.25
C ASN A 16 -1.60 -0.77 11.57
N VAL A 17 -2.93 -0.89 11.54
CA VAL A 17 -3.88 0.15 11.09
C VAL A 17 -3.67 1.52 11.78
N ARG A 18 -3.30 1.51 13.07
CA ARG A 18 -2.96 2.70 13.87
C ARG A 18 -1.65 3.34 13.44
N GLU A 19 -0.65 2.54 13.08
CA GLU A 19 0.59 3.09 12.51
C GLU A 19 0.32 3.69 11.14
N CYS A 20 -0.55 3.08 10.33
CA CYS A 20 -0.98 3.68 9.07
C CYS A 20 -1.62 5.07 9.30
N ALA A 21 -2.45 5.21 10.34
CA ALA A 21 -3.09 6.47 10.73
C ALA A 21 -2.08 7.56 11.04
N GLN A 22 -1.08 7.23 11.84
CA GLN A 22 -0.01 8.16 12.19
C GLN A 22 0.86 8.53 10.98
N ILE A 23 1.25 7.55 10.16
CA ILE A 23 2.12 7.79 8.99
C ILE A 23 1.40 8.63 7.92
N LEU A 24 0.09 8.41 7.74
CA LEU A 24 -0.72 9.11 6.74
C LEU A 24 -1.35 10.41 7.27
N GLY A 25 -1.29 10.65 8.59
CA GLY A 25 -1.88 11.83 9.22
C GLY A 25 -3.41 11.84 9.13
N VAL A 26 -4.06 10.68 9.23
CA VAL A 26 -5.52 10.53 9.13
C VAL A 26 -6.06 9.66 10.25
N ASP A 27 -7.37 9.68 10.48
CA ASP A 27 -8.02 8.84 11.49
C ASP A 27 -8.12 7.36 11.04
N VAL A 28 -8.15 6.45 12.03
CA VAL A 28 -8.28 4.99 11.82
C VAL A 28 -9.56 4.64 11.03
N GLY A 29 -10.66 5.36 11.27
CA GLY A 29 -11.91 5.15 10.53
C GLY A 29 -11.77 5.45 9.04
N GLN A 30 -11.04 6.53 8.70
CA GLN A 30 -10.76 6.91 7.31
C GLN A 30 -9.84 5.88 6.63
N ILE A 31 -8.90 5.32 7.37
CA ILE A 31 -7.99 4.29 6.85
C ILE A 31 -8.67 2.97 6.56
N THR A 32 -9.65 2.58 7.36
CA THR A 32 -10.36 1.32 7.14
C THR A 32 -11.02 1.31 5.75
N GLY A 33 -11.60 2.44 5.32
CA GLY A 33 -12.12 2.59 3.96
C GLY A 33 -11.03 2.54 2.87
N LEU A 34 -9.86 3.14 3.15
CA LEU A 34 -8.72 3.16 2.23
C LEU A 34 -8.03 1.80 2.04
N ILE A 35 -8.00 0.98 3.09
CA ILE A 35 -7.41 -0.36 3.06
C ILE A 35 -8.33 -1.33 2.29
N ASN A 36 -9.64 -1.16 2.45
CA ASN A 36 -10.63 -2.03 1.83
C ASN A 36 -10.86 -1.70 0.35
N ASP A 37 -10.26 -0.61 -0.14
CA ASP A 37 -10.28 -0.24 -1.54
C ASP A 37 -9.34 -1.15 -2.35
N PRO A 38 -9.87 -1.98 -3.28
CA PRO A 38 -9.07 -2.94 -4.03
C PRO A 38 -8.08 -2.28 -5.00
N HIS A 39 -8.26 -1.00 -5.33
CA HIS A 39 -7.37 -0.27 -6.24
C HIS A 39 -6.14 0.32 -5.52
N LEU A 40 -6.22 0.53 -4.21
CA LEU A 40 -5.12 1.04 -3.39
C LEU A 40 -4.11 -0.03 -2.96
N GLY A 41 -4.53 -1.29 -3.01
CA GLY A 41 -3.69 -2.45 -2.74
C GLY A 41 -2.83 -2.91 -3.92
N ALA A 42 -3.00 -2.36 -5.12
CA ALA A 42 -2.16 -2.71 -6.26
C ALA A 42 -0.76 -2.12 -6.07
N ASP A 43 0.19 -2.93 -5.59
CA ASP A 43 1.60 -2.59 -5.54
C ASP A 43 2.04 -2.04 -6.92
N PRO A 44 2.34 -0.74 -7.08
CA PRO A 44 2.80 -0.20 -8.35
C PRO A 44 4.18 -0.77 -8.75
N GLN A 45 4.88 -1.42 -7.81
CA GLN A 45 6.16 -2.09 -8.06
C GLN A 45 6.01 -3.36 -8.91
N GLN A 46 4.84 -4.00 -8.93
CA GLN A 46 4.64 -5.24 -9.72
C GLN A 46 4.46 -4.96 -11.24
N ASN A 47 4.20 -3.72 -11.64
CA ASN A 47 4.07 -3.36 -13.05
C ASN A 47 5.39 -2.85 -13.68
N LEU A 48 6.39 -2.47 -12.88
CA LEU A 48 7.69 -2.02 -13.41
C LEU A 48 8.72 -3.16 -13.55
N GLN A 49 8.55 -4.28 -12.85
CA GLN A 49 9.44 -5.43 -12.99
C GLN A 49 9.08 -6.34 -14.19
N SER A 50 7.82 -6.33 -14.65
CA SER A 50 7.34 -7.12 -15.80
C SER A 50 7.66 -6.48 -17.18
N LYS A 51 8.68 -5.61 -17.25
CA LYS A 51 9.20 -5.04 -18.51
C LYS A 51 10.72 -5.20 -18.68
N ARG A 52 11.38 -6.07 -17.89
CA ARG A 52 12.82 -6.41 -18.05
C ARG A 52 13.10 -7.89 -18.32
N SER A 53 12.12 -8.63 -18.84
CA SER A 53 12.31 -10.02 -19.30
C SER A 53 11.67 -10.25 -20.68
N VAL A 54 11.96 -9.36 -21.64
CA VAL A 54 11.79 -9.65 -23.08
C VAL A 54 12.84 -8.87 -23.87
N ILE A 55 14.08 -9.34 -23.86
CA ILE A 55 14.98 -9.36 -25.02
C ILE A 55 16.17 -10.25 -24.67
N GLY A 56 16.24 -11.38 -25.37
CA GLY A 56 17.50 -12.08 -25.62
C GLY A 56 18.30 -11.38 -26.71
#